data_AF-A0A850CHS0-F1
#
_entry.id   AF-A0A850CHS0-F1
#
_cell.length_a   1.000
_cell.length_b   1.000
_cell.length_c   1.000
_cell.angle_alpha   90.00
_cell.angle_beta   90.00
_cell.angle_gamma   90.00
#
_symmetry.space_group_name_H-M   'P 1'
#
loop_
_entity.id
_entity.type
_entity.pdbx_description
1 polymer ?
#
loop_
_entity_poly.entity_id
_entity_poly.type
_entity_poly.pdbx_seq_one_letter_code
_entity_poly.pdbx_strand_id
1 'polypeptide(L)'
;HGGLATWPRGIRLPSDRIGLIGAPRGTTLWKREVDDPSALAAGQQFIDTWRAEHGRPMGFARNLKVETGQEIWRLATDRIKEFAVDRGANLQLPRPSDYARLPWLNPLKARLNLREYQSRRWDPVPEKFVFLPLQVQPESSADVMGQEWRDQAYTARVLADALAPLGIGVAVKEHAHFMWRRDPDYWPQFDVHPGIATIDPFADSRELMKEAVFTVTATGTVGLEAGLLGLPVVTGADMPWSRLGNIARLGSPDDLTQFVADRGWESLRADQADIDDWFVGDYVRNSWEGLVLDPPRVPAVLEPDNIRKVGGALGEAAASLGHRAGVAVAGKA
;
A
#
# COMPACT_ATOMS: atom_id res chain seq x y z
N HIS A 1 -7.98 -27.61 11.65
CA HIS A 1 -8.85 -26.53 12.15
C HIS A 1 -8.58 -25.26 11.36
N GLY A 2 -9.01 -25.22 10.10
CA GLY A 2 -8.71 -24.11 9.19
C GLY A 2 -9.96 -23.28 8.99
N GLY A 3 -10.13 -22.22 9.78
CA GLY A 3 -11.09 -21.19 9.45
C GLY A 3 -10.59 -20.45 8.22
N LEU A 4 -11.40 -20.42 7.15
CA LEU A 4 -11.15 -19.50 6.05
C LEU A 4 -11.46 -18.08 6.57
N ALA A 5 -10.43 -17.38 7.05
CA ALA A 5 -10.55 -15.97 7.38
C ALA A 5 -10.45 -15.17 6.08
N THR A 6 -11.60 -14.74 5.55
CA THR A 6 -11.67 -13.72 4.49
C THR A 6 -12.24 -12.43 5.04
N TRP A 7 -11.70 -11.30 4.59
CA TRP A 7 -12.25 -9.99 4.92
C TRP A 7 -12.28 -9.10 3.67
N PRO A 8 -13.28 -8.21 3.55
CA PRO A 8 -13.36 -7.29 2.43
C PRO A 8 -12.31 -6.19 2.55
N ARG A 9 -11.61 -5.90 1.45
CA ARG A 9 -10.63 -4.81 1.33
C ARG A 9 -10.79 -4.15 -0.03
N GLY A 10 -10.62 -2.83 -0.11
CA GLY A 10 -10.47 -2.17 -1.41
C GLY A 10 -9.25 -2.70 -2.16
N ILE A 11 -9.39 -3.02 -3.45
CA ILE A 11 -8.28 -3.52 -4.29
C ILE A 11 -7.36 -2.39 -4.80
N ARG A 12 -7.58 -1.15 -4.35
CA ARG A 12 -6.81 0.07 -4.69
C ARG A 12 -6.95 0.52 -6.14
N LEU A 13 -6.77 -0.37 -7.11
CA LEU A 13 -6.87 -0.12 -8.55
C LEU A 13 -7.80 -1.15 -9.21
N PRO A 14 -8.99 -0.77 -9.71
CA PRO A 14 -9.68 0.49 -9.49
C PRO A 14 -10.08 0.72 -8.02
N SER A 15 -10.27 1.99 -7.62
CA SER A 15 -10.51 2.36 -6.21
C SER A 15 -11.96 2.19 -5.74
N ASP A 16 -12.87 1.98 -6.67
CA ASP A 16 -14.31 1.75 -6.49
C ASP A 16 -14.67 0.26 -6.41
N ARG A 17 -13.66 -0.59 -6.21
CA ARG A 17 -13.81 -2.04 -6.15
C ARG A 17 -13.19 -2.63 -4.88
N ILE A 18 -13.78 -3.74 -4.46
CA ILE A 18 -13.37 -4.52 -3.29
C ILE A 18 -13.05 -5.95 -3.68
N GLY A 19 -12.12 -6.53 -2.96
CA GLY A 19 -11.78 -7.93 -3.01
C GLY A 19 -11.96 -8.55 -1.64
N LEU A 20 -12.30 -9.84 -1.61
CA LEU A 20 -12.22 -10.63 -0.39
C LEU A 20 -10.83 -11.24 -0.33
N ILE A 21 -10.06 -10.90 0.70
CA ILE A 21 -8.67 -11.32 0.85
C ILE A 21 -8.60 -12.39 1.94
N GLY A 22 -7.93 -13.52 1.66
CA GLY A 22 -7.86 -14.67 2.58
C GLY A 22 -6.46 -15.11 2.98
N ALA A 23 -6.33 -15.64 4.20
CA ALA A 23 -5.14 -16.32 4.75
C ALA A 23 -5.21 -17.86 4.46
N PRO A 24 -4.10 -18.65 4.44
CA PRO A 24 -2.83 -18.46 5.16
C PRO A 24 -1.62 -18.00 4.33
N ARG A 25 -1.73 -17.80 3.01
CA ARG A 25 -0.59 -17.47 2.12
C ARG A 25 -0.75 -16.13 1.40
N GLY A 26 -0.76 -15.04 2.16
CA GLY A 26 -0.65 -13.68 1.62
C GLY A 26 -1.97 -12.99 1.28
N THR A 27 -1.89 -11.84 0.60
CA THR A 27 -3.06 -11.04 0.20
C THR A 27 -3.71 -11.55 -1.09
N THR A 28 -4.01 -12.84 -1.18
CA THR A 28 -4.65 -13.39 -2.38
C THR A 28 -6.14 -13.07 -2.41
N LEU A 29 -6.61 -12.59 -3.57
CA LEU A 29 -8.02 -12.38 -3.84
C LEU A 29 -8.77 -13.72 -3.92
N TRP A 30 -9.97 -13.74 -3.36
CA TRP A 30 -10.94 -14.81 -3.53
C TRP A 30 -11.22 -15.02 -5.01
N LYS A 31 -11.15 -16.27 -5.47
CA LYS A 31 -11.48 -16.61 -6.87
C LYS A 31 -12.99 -16.74 -7.02
N ARG A 32 -13.57 -15.83 -7.80
CA ARG A 32 -15.01 -15.85 -8.13
C ARG A 32 -15.28 -17.05 -9.05
N GLU A 33 -16.41 -17.71 -8.82
CA GLU A 33 -16.85 -18.84 -9.66
C GLU A 33 -17.67 -18.36 -10.87
N VAL A 34 -18.24 -17.16 -10.78
CA VAL A 34 -19.06 -16.55 -11.82
C VAL A 34 -18.32 -15.35 -12.39
N ASP A 35 -18.22 -15.31 -13.71
CA ASP A 35 -17.66 -14.16 -14.40
C ASP A 35 -18.63 -12.97 -14.38
N ASP A 36 -18.05 -11.81 -14.13
CA ASP A 36 -18.74 -10.55 -14.07
C ASP A 36 -18.23 -9.64 -15.19
N PRO A 37 -18.99 -9.47 -16.27
CA PRO A 37 -18.60 -8.60 -17.38
C PRO A 37 -18.32 -7.17 -16.94
N SER A 38 -18.97 -6.69 -15.87
CA SER A 38 -18.71 -5.34 -15.33
C SER A 38 -17.32 -5.22 -14.72
N ALA A 39 -16.81 -6.29 -14.10
CA ALA A 39 -15.46 -6.34 -13.54
C ALA A 39 -14.41 -6.29 -14.65
N LEU A 40 -14.58 -7.10 -15.70
CA LEU A 40 -13.67 -7.12 -16.85
C LEU A 40 -13.68 -5.77 -17.58
N ALA A 41 -14.87 -5.19 -17.81
CA ALA A 41 -15.00 -3.87 -18.43
C ALA A 41 -14.34 -2.76 -17.57
N ALA A 42 -14.51 -2.80 -16.25
CA ALA A 42 -13.86 -1.86 -15.34
C ALA A 42 -12.33 -2.00 -15.36
N GLY A 43 -11.81 -3.23 -15.44
CA GLY A 43 -10.38 -3.49 -15.59
C GLY A 43 -9.82 -2.91 -16.88
N GLN A 44 -10.50 -3.15 -18.00
CA GLN A 44 -10.11 -2.63 -19.31
C GLN A 44 -10.14 -1.09 -19.33
N GLN A 45 -11.25 -0.50 -18.88
CA GLN A 45 -11.38 0.96 -18.80
C GLN A 45 -10.29 1.58 -17.91
N PHE A 46 -9.97 0.94 -16.78
CA PHE A 46 -8.93 1.43 -15.90
C PHE A 46 -7.55 1.37 -16.55
N ILE A 47 -7.17 0.27 -17.18
CA ILE A 47 -5.83 0.18 -17.78
C ILE A 47 -5.65 1.14 -18.95
N ASP A 48 -6.71 1.35 -19.74
CA ASP A 48 -6.71 2.32 -20.85
C ASP A 48 -6.52 3.76 -20.32
N THR A 49 -7.26 4.14 -19.28
CA THR A 49 -7.13 5.47 -18.65
C THR A 49 -5.83 5.64 -17.87
N TRP A 50 -5.35 4.57 -17.22
CA TRP A 50 -4.07 4.53 -16.50
C TRP A 50 -2.92 4.86 -17.44
N ARG A 51 -2.88 4.23 -18.62
CA ARG A 51 -1.86 4.49 -19.65
C ARG A 51 -1.95 5.85 -20.28
N ALA A 52 -3.17 6.32 -20.56
CA ALA A 52 -3.36 7.64 -21.12
C ALA A 52 -2.96 8.76 -20.14
N GLU A 53 -2.57 8.44 -18.91
CA GLU A 53 -2.27 9.40 -17.82
C GLU A 53 -3.47 10.24 -17.36
N HIS A 54 -4.66 9.92 -17.89
CA HIS A 54 -5.92 10.57 -17.54
C HIS A 54 -6.54 9.98 -16.27
N GLY A 55 -6.02 8.84 -15.78
CA GLY A 55 -6.43 8.20 -14.53
C GLY A 55 -5.37 8.31 -13.44
N ARG A 56 -5.68 9.02 -12.35
CA ARG A 56 -4.96 8.90 -11.07
C ARG A 56 -5.88 8.21 -10.05
N PRO A 57 -5.34 7.36 -9.15
CA PRO A 57 -6.17 6.68 -8.16
C PRO A 57 -6.82 7.73 -7.25
N MET A 58 -8.04 7.47 -6.76
CA MET A 58 -8.74 8.35 -5.82
C MET A 58 -7.89 8.76 -4.60
N GLY A 59 -6.95 7.91 -4.20
CA GLY A 59 -5.97 8.20 -3.16
C GLY A 59 -5.13 9.44 -3.48
N PHE A 60 -4.69 9.65 -4.72
CA PHE A 60 -3.81 10.76 -5.09
C PHE A 60 -4.39 12.15 -4.77
N ALA A 61 -5.62 12.42 -5.22
CA ALA A 61 -6.28 13.71 -4.98
C ALA A 61 -6.59 13.96 -3.48
N ARG A 62 -6.69 12.90 -2.68
CA ARG A 62 -6.89 12.97 -1.22
C ARG A 62 -5.56 13.12 -0.49
N ASN A 63 -4.53 12.38 -0.91
CA ASN A 63 -3.16 12.40 -0.38
C ASN A 63 -2.57 13.82 -0.36
N LEU A 64 -2.92 14.65 -1.35
CA LEU A 64 -2.44 16.04 -1.47
C LEU A 64 -3.18 17.04 -0.56
N LYS A 65 -4.34 16.68 0.01
CA LYS A 65 -5.00 17.52 1.00
C LYS A 65 -4.31 17.32 2.33
N VAL A 66 -3.42 18.23 2.68
CA VAL A 66 -2.81 18.28 4.01
C VAL A 66 -3.93 18.34 5.04
N GLU A 67 -3.92 17.42 6.01
CA GLU A 67 -4.92 17.42 7.07
C GLU A 67 -4.89 18.77 7.79
N THR A 68 -6.02 19.46 7.79
CA THR A 68 -6.12 20.82 8.35
C THR A 68 -6.01 20.77 9.86
N GLY A 69 -5.65 21.91 10.49
CA GLY A 69 -5.63 22.01 11.94
C GLY A 69 -6.97 21.67 12.62
N GLN A 70 -8.08 21.71 11.89
CA GLN A 70 -9.42 21.27 12.35
C GLN A 70 -9.55 19.75 12.37
N GLU A 71 -8.99 19.04 11.40
CA GLU A 71 -8.97 17.57 11.39
C GLU A 71 -8.12 17.00 12.52
N ILE A 72 -6.98 17.64 12.83
CA ILE A 72 -6.16 17.30 13.99
C ILE A 72 -6.99 17.39 15.30
N TRP A 73 -7.80 18.44 15.45
CA TRP A 73 -8.70 18.59 16.61
C TRP A 73 -9.87 17.59 16.61
N ARG A 74 -10.43 17.28 15.44
CA ARG A 74 -11.48 16.25 15.30
C ARG A 74 -10.95 14.88 15.72
N LEU A 75 -9.79 14.47 15.19
CA LEU A 75 -9.17 13.19 15.53
C LEU A 75 -8.90 13.07 17.03
N ALA A 76 -8.43 14.14 17.67
CA ALA A 76 -8.22 14.16 19.12
C ALA A 76 -9.55 14.01 19.90
N THR A 77 -10.62 14.69 19.48
CA THR A 77 -11.91 14.65 20.19
C THR A 77 -12.67 13.35 19.98
N ASP A 78 -12.64 12.75 18.78
CA ASP A 78 -13.27 11.46 18.50
C ASP A 78 -12.63 10.33 19.33
N ARG A 79 -11.32 10.39 19.58
CA ARG A 79 -10.62 9.39 20.41
C ARG A 79 -10.88 9.54 21.91
N ILE A 80 -11.13 10.76 22.40
CA ILE A 80 -11.58 10.95 23.79
C ILE A 80 -12.97 10.35 23.98
N LYS A 81 -13.86 10.51 22.99
CA LYS A 81 -15.20 9.90 23.02
C LYS A 81 -15.12 8.38 23.02
N GLU A 82 -14.29 7.78 22.17
CA GLU A 82 -14.07 6.33 22.16
C GLU A 82 -13.55 5.81 23.49
N PHE A 83 -12.56 6.47 24.09
CA PHE A 83 -12.04 6.10 25.42
C PHE A 83 -13.13 6.18 26.50
N ALA A 84 -13.98 7.21 26.46
CA ALA A 84 -15.09 7.38 27.40
C ALA A 84 -16.17 6.29 27.25
N VAL A 85 -16.39 5.80 26.02
CA VAL A 85 -17.36 4.73 25.72
C VAL A 85 -16.82 3.36 26.15
N ASP A 86 -15.53 3.10 25.93
CA ASP A 86 -14.93 1.77 26.09
C ASP A 86 -14.55 1.39 27.53
N ARG A 87 -14.46 2.37 28.45
CA ARG A 87 -14.10 2.18 29.88
C ARG A 87 -12.79 1.39 30.11
N GLY A 88 -11.90 1.32 29.12
CA GLY A 88 -10.59 0.68 29.24
C GLY A 88 -10.59 -0.85 29.05
N ALA A 89 -11.63 -1.43 28.46
CA ALA A 89 -11.71 -2.87 28.20
C ALA A 89 -11.00 -3.29 26.89
N ASN A 90 -10.86 -2.37 25.93
CA ASN A 90 -10.24 -2.64 24.64
C ASN A 90 -8.73 -2.38 24.67
N LEU A 91 -7.96 -3.47 24.71
CA LEU A 91 -6.49 -3.46 24.67
C LEU A 91 -5.91 -2.89 23.36
N GLN A 92 -6.73 -2.69 22.32
CA GLN A 92 -6.30 -2.06 21.06
C GLN A 92 -6.33 -0.53 21.12
N LEU A 93 -6.93 0.06 22.17
CA LEU A 93 -6.94 1.51 22.33
C LEU A 93 -5.60 2.01 22.93
N PRO A 94 -5.14 3.21 22.53
CA PRO A 94 -3.92 3.80 23.08
C PRO A 94 -4.03 3.99 24.60
N ARG A 95 -2.93 3.76 25.32
CA ARG A 95 -2.87 4.06 26.76
C ARG A 95 -2.88 5.57 26.97
N PRO A 96 -3.26 6.08 28.15
CA PRO A 96 -3.18 7.51 28.45
C PRO A 96 -1.80 8.15 28.16
N SER A 97 -0.71 7.40 28.38
CA SER A 97 0.65 7.85 28.03
C SER A 97 0.87 8.10 26.53
N ASP A 98 0.15 7.36 25.70
CA ASP A 98 0.31 7.39 24.25
C ASP A 98 -0.31 8.66 23.67
N TYR A 99 -1.35 9.22 24.31
CA TYR A 99 -1.94 10.53 23.97
C TYR A 99 -1.00 11.70 24.20
N ALA A 100 0.00 11.57 25.07
CA ALA A 100 1.04 12.57 25.23
C ALA A 100 2.13 12.45 24.15
N ARG A 101 2.43 11.21 23.72
CA ARG A 101 3.62 10.88 22.91
C ARG A 101 3.36 10.79 21.41
N LEU A 102 2.20 10.30 20.99
CA LEU A 102 1.91 9.99 19.60
C LEU A 102 1.36 11.23 18.88
N PRO A 103 1.98 11.70 17.77
CA PRO A 103 1.56 12.90 17.08
C PRO A 103 0.10 12.85 16.61
N TRP A 104 -0.40 11.69 16.18
CA TRP A 104 -1.80 11.52 15.75
C TRP A 104 -2.81 11.51 16.91
N LEU A 105 -2.37 11.54 18.16
CA LEU A 105 -3.21 11.66 19.36
C LEU A 105 -3.01 12.99 20.11
N ASN A 106 -1.90 13.68 19.86
CA ASN A 106 -1.54 14.94 20.49
C ASN A 106 -1.59 16.11 19.49
N PRO A 107 -2.63 16.97 19.53
CA PRO A 107 -2.82 18.03 18.54
C PRO A 107 -1.74 19.12 18.58
N LEU A 108 -1.07 19.30 19.72
CA LEU A 108 0.06 20.21 19.84
C LEU A 108 1.30 19.60 19.16
N LYS A 109 1.60 18.34 19.44
CA LYS A 109 2.71 17.62 18.80
C LYS A 109 2.51 17.53 17.27
N ALA A 110 1.30 17.19 16.81
CA ALA A 110 0.97 17.21 15.39
C ALA A 110 1.28 18.56 14.72
N ARG A 111 0.92 19.68 15.38
CA ARG A 111 1.21 21.02 14.86
C ARG A 111 2.70 21.34 14.82
N LEU A 112 3.45 20.92 15.84
CA LEU A 112 4.91 21.11 15.88
C LEU A 112 5.58 20.30 14.78
N ASN A 113 5.24 19.00 14.67
CA ASN A 113 5.72 18.14 13.60
C ASN A 113 5.37 18.71 12.22
N LEU A 114 4.14 19.18 12.02
CA LEU A 114 3.73 19.78 10.75
C LEU A 114 4.56 21.01 10.40
N ARG A 115 4.83 21.90 11.37
CA ARG A 115 5.71 23.06 11.15
C ARG A 115 7.12 22.62 10.77
N GLU A 116 7.66 21.64 11.47
CA GLU A 116 8.98 21.12 11.18
C GLU A 116 9.06 20.51 9.77
N TYR A 117 8.09 19.68 9.40
CA TYR A 117 7.95 19.13 8.04
C TYR A 117 7.84 20.23 6.96
N GLN A 118 7.14 21.32 7.25
CA GLN A 118 7.00 22.46 6.33
C GLN A 118 8.28 23.30 6.22
N SER A 119 9.05 23.41 7.30
CA SER A 119 10.33 24.15 7.31
C SER A 119 11.53 23.29 6.91
N ARG A 120 11.37 21.96 6.89
CA ARG A 120 12.42 21.02 6.55
C ARG A 120 12.88 21.26 5.13
N ARG A 121 14.20 21.36 4.96
CA ARG A 121 14.81 21.39 3.63
C ARG A 121 14.88 19.95 3.12
N TRP A 122 14.16 19.68 2.03
CA TRP A 122 14.25 18.41 1.32
C TRP A 122 15.44 18.41 0.35
N ASP A 123 16.00 17.24 0.14
CA ASP A 123 17.10 17.02 -0.80
C ASP A 123 16.60 17.03 -2.25
N PRO A 124 17.42 17.47 -3.21
CA PRO A 124 17.11 17.26 -4.62
C PRO A 124 17.10 15.77 -4.95
N VAL A 125 16.28 15.38 -5.92
CA VAL A 125 16.29 14.02 -6.48
C VAL A 125 17.66 13.79 -7.15
N PRO A 126 18.38 12.68 -6.85
CA PRO A 126 19.65 12.38 -7.51
C PRO A 126 19.45 12.16 -9.02
N GLU A 127 20.48 12.42 -9.83
CA GLU A 127 20.43 12.23 -11.29
C GLU A 127 20.10 10.77 -11.68
N LYS A 128 20.65 9.81 -10.94
CA LYS A 128 20.36 8.39 -11.10
C LYS A 128 20.03 7.79 -9.75
N PHE A 129 18.82 7.25 -9.61
CA PHE A 129 18.31 6.84 -8.30
C PHE A 129 17.43 5.61 -8.34
N VAL A 130 17.30 4.96 -7.19
CA VAL A 130 16.26 3.98 -6.88
C VAL A 130 15.21 4.65 -6.01
N PHE A 131 13.94 4.45 -6.34
CA PHE A 131 12.84 5.06 -5.60
C PHE A 131 12.38 4.16 -4.45
N LEU A 132 12.41 4.69 -3.22
CA LEU A 132 11.97 4.02 -2.00
C LEU A 132 10.96 4.91 -1.25
N PRO A 133 9.66 4.86 -1.61
CA PRO A 133 8.64 5.54 -0.84
C PRO A 133 8.38 4.81 0.49
N LEU A 134 8.36 5.59 1.57
CA LEU A 134 8.06 5.09 2.89
C LEU A 134 6.58 4.73 3.01
N GLN A 135 6.32 3.56 3.59
CA GLN A 135 5.01 3.11 4.02
C GLN A 135 4.64 3.71 5.37
N VAL A 136 3.33 3.88 5.56
CA VAL A 136 2.75 4.31 6.83
C VAL A 136 3.03 3.28 7.91
N GLN A 137 3.52 3.73 9.06
CA GLN A 137 3.72 2.89 10.25
C GLN A 137 3.22 3.60 11.51
N PRO A 138 2.43 2.93 12.37
CA PRO A 138 2.10 1.51 12.32
C PRO A 138 1.00 1.17 11.30
N GLU A 139 1.18 0.11 10.52
CA GLU A 139 0.18 -0.49 9.62
C GLU A 139 0.44 -1.99 9.43
N SER A 140 -0.60 -2.82 9.48
CA SER A 140 -0.49 -4.29 9.29
C SER A 140 0.27 -4.71 8.02
N SER A 141 0.20 -3.92 6.94
CA SER A 141 0.90 -4.24 5.70
C SER A 141 2.42 -4.10 5.85
N ALA A 142 2.90 -3.05 6.52
CA ALA A 142 4.31 -2.85 6.77
C ALA A 142 4.82 -3.72 7.93
N ASP A 143 4.10 -3.77 9.05
CA ASP A 143 4.62 -4.34 10.30
C ASP A 143 4.42 -5.86 10.41
N VAL A 144 3.35 -6.39 9.81
CA VAL A 144 3.03 -7.84 9.88
C VAL A 144 3.35 -8.52 8.57
N MET A 145 2.84 -8.00 7.44
CA MET A 145 3.09 -8.62 6.14
C MET A 145 4.52 -8.37 5.64
N GLY A 146 5.10 -7.19 5.92
CA GLY A 146 6.47 -6.85 5.52
C GLY A 146 7.55 -7.70 6.22
N GLN A 147 7.26 -8.29 7.38
CA GLN A 147 8.18 -9.18 8.13
C GLN A 147 9.58 -8.57 8.29
N GLU A 148 10.60 -9.12 7.60
CA GLU A 148 11.99 -8.67 7.62
C GLU A 148 12.17 -7.26 7.02
N TRP A 149 11.23 -6.82 6.19
CA TRP A 149 11.23 -5.50 5.54
C TRP A 149 10.58 -4.39 6.38
N ARG A 150 10.16 -4.69 7.62
CA ARG A 150 9.48 -3.71 8.49
C ARG A 150 10.35 -2.50 8.84
N ASP A 151 11.67 -2.68 8.87
CA ASP A 151 12.62 -1.58 9.10
C ASP A 151 12.98 -0.91 7.77
N GLN A 152 12.23 0.15 7.46
CA GLN A 152 12.37 0.88 6.21
C GLN A 152 13.68 1.69 6.17
N ALA A 153 14.19 2.12 7.33
CA ALA A 153 15.46 2.85 7.40
C ALA A 153 16.64 1.90 7.20
N TYR A 154 16.58 0.70 7.78
CA TYR A 154 17.54 -0.36 7.48
C TYR A 154 17.55 -0.70 5.99
N THR A 155 16.37 -0.92 5.40
CA THR A 155 16.23 -1.18 3.96
C THR A 155 16.88 -0.08 3.12
N ALA A 156 16.65 1.20 3.46
CA ALA A 156 17.26 2.32 2.74
C ALA A 156 18.79 2.34 2.84
N ARG A 157 19.35 2.05 4.02
CA ARG A 157 20.82 1.98 4.22
C ARG A 157 21.46 0.84 3.43
N VAL A 158 20.92 -0.37 3.55
CA VAL A 158 21.42 -1.55 2.80
C VAL A 158 21.40 -1.29 1.29
N LEU A 159 20.30 -0.71 0.80
CA LEU A 159 20.16 -0.35 -0.60
C LEU A 159 21.17 0.73 -1.04
N ALA A 160 21.33 1.78 -0.23
CA ALA A 160 22.26 2.86 -0.54
C ALA A 160 23.71 2.39 -0.56
N ASP A 161 24.11 1.53 0.38
CA ASP A 161 25.46 0.93 0.41
C ASP A 161 25.70 0.03 -0.80
N ALA A 162 24.71 -0.79 -1.17
CA ALA A 162 24.81 -1.66 -2.34
C ALA A 162 24.92 -0.88 -3.67
N LEU A 163 24.24 0.26 -3.77
CA LEU A 163 24.21 1.11 -4.97
C LEU A 163 25.40 2.06 -5.10
N ALA A 164 26.09 2.38 -4.00
CA ALA A 164 27.18 3.35 -3.98
C ALA A 164 28.30 3.08 -5.02
N PRO A 165 28.77 1.83 -5.25
CA PRO A 165 29.78 1.54 -6.28
C PRO A 165 29.34 1.85 -7.71
N LEU A 166 28.03 1.97 -7.95
CA LEU A 166 27.44 2.26 -9.25
C LEU A 166 27.11 3.75 -9.44
N GLY A 167 27.36 4.58 -8.43
CA GLY A 167 27.00 6.00 -8.43
C GLY A 167 25.49 6.24 -8.49
N ILE A 168 24.69 5.33 -7.90
CA ILE A 168 23.22 5.43 -7.87
C ILE A 168 22.80 5.80 -6.44
N GLY A 169 21.94 6.82 -6.30
CA GLY A 169 21.37 7.22 -5.01
C GLY A 169 20.06 6.51 -4.67
N VAL A 170 19.59 6.69 -3.43
CA VAL A 170 18.25 6.26 -3.00
C VAL A 170 17.40 7.48 -2.73
N ALA A 171 16.30 7.65 -3.49
CA ALA A 171 15.33 8.70 -3.23
C ALA A 171 14.25 8.19 -2.26
N VAL A 172 14.34 8.63 -1.00
CA VAL A 172 13.40 8.28 0.07
C VAL A 172 12.32 9.34 0.17
N LYS A 173 11.06 8.93 0.05
CA LYS A 173 9.91 9.83 0.06
C LYS A 173 8.90 9.46 1.14
N GLU A 174 8.48 10.41 1.96
CA GLU A 174 7.37 10.18 2.91
C GLU A 174 6.03 10.00 2.19
N HIS A 175 5.14 9.20 2.78
CA HIS A 175 3.76 9.14 2.34
C HIS A 175 3.02 10.45 2.67
N ALA A 176 2.46 11.16 1.69
CA ALA A 176 1.84 12.48 1.91
C ALA A 176 0.78 12.52 3.04
N HIS A 177 -0.05 11.48 3.17
CA HIS A 177 -1.01 11.36 4.30
C HIS A 177 -0.40 11.09 5.68
N PHE A 178 0.88 10.79 5.74
CA PHE A 178 1.61 10.46 6.96
C PHE A 178 2.69 11.46 7.32
N MET A 179 2.82 12.53 6.52
CA MET A 179 3.46 13.77 6.95
C MET A 179 2.93 14.16 8.32
N TRP A 180 3.77 14.78 9.16
CA TRP A 180 3.51 15.18 10.56
C TRP A 180 3.11 14.09 11.56
N ARG A 181 2.56 12.95 11.10
CA ARG A 181 2.24 11.78 11.95
C ARG A 181 3.50 11.01 12.30
N ARG A 182 4.43 10.91 11.36
CA ARG A 182 5.78 10.45 11.64
C ARG A 182 6.54 11.49 12.45
N ASP A 183 7.27 10.99 13.44
CA ASP A 183 8.09 11.83 14.29
C ASP A 183 9.29 12.37 13.51
N PRO A 184 9.61 13.67 13.58
CA PRO A 184 10.78 14.23 12.91
C PRO A 184 12.10 13.56 13.29
N ASP A 185 12.20 12.99 14.49
CA ASP A 185 13.35 12.19 14.95
C ASP A 185 13.58 10.91 14.12
N TYR A 186 12.68 10.56 13.20
CA TYR A 186 12.86 9.46 12.26
C TYR A 186 13.80 9.79 11.10
N TRP A 187 13.99 11.06 10.76
CA TRP A 187 14.77 11.49 9.59
C TRP A 187 16.29 11.47 9.75
N PRO A 188 16.88 11.79 10.92
CA PRO A 188 18.34 11.87 11.08
C PRO A 188 19.10 10.63 10.60
N GLN A 189 18.51 9.43 10.72
CA GLN A 189 19.15 8.18 10.26
C GLN A 189 19.25 8.04 8.72
N PHE A 190 18.47 8.80 7.96
CA PHE A 190 18.60 8.92 6.51
C PHE A 190 19.58 10.04 6.17
N ASP A 191 19.44 11.19 6.86
CA ASP A 191 20.20 12.41 6.59
C ASP A 191 21.72 12.25 6.79
N VAL A 192 22.12 11.34 7.68
CA VAL A 192 23.55 11.02 7.90
C VAL A 192 24.17 10.18 6.79
N HIS A 193 23.35 9.56 5.93
CA HIS A 193 23.82 8.61 4.92
C HIS A 193 23.99 9.29 3.55
N PRO A 194 25.22 9.41 3.00
CA PRO A 194 25.48 10.20 1.79
C PRO A 194 24.84 9.64 0.52
N GLY A 195 24.48 8.35 0.49
CA GLY A 195 23.79 7.71 -0.62
C GLY A 195 22.26 7.85 -0.60
N ILE A 196 21.69 8.51 0.41
CA ILE A 196 20.25 8.68 0.58
C ILE A 196 19.87 10.15 0.40
N ALA A 197 18.88 10.43 -0.43
CA ALA A 197 18.24 11.73 -0.57
C ALA A 197 16.83 11.66 0.01
N THR A 198 16.54 12.49 1.01
CA THR A 198 15.18 12.65 1.55
C THR A 198 14.41 13.68 0.74
N ILE A 199 13.53 13.22 -0.14
CA ILE A 199 12.89 14.08 -1.15
C ILE A 199 11.54 14.61 -0.70
N ASP A 200 11.06 15.66 -1.38
CA ASP A 200 9.79 16.32 -1.05
C ASP A 200 8.62 15.31 -1.07
N PRO A 201 7.83 15.19 0.02
CA PRO A 201 6.65 14.32 0.07
C PRO A 201 5.56 14.67 -0.96
N PHE A 202 5.55 15.89 -1.49
CA PHE A 202 4.62 16.32 -2.54
C PHE A 202 5.11 16.05 -3.96
N ALA A 203 6.37 15.61 -4.13
CA ALA A 203 6.87 15.19 -5.44
C ALA A 203 5.99 14.10 -6.04
N ASP A 204 5.82 14.07 -7.36
CA ASP A 204 4.93 13.13 -8.01
C ASP A 204 5.52 11.71 -7.98
N SER A 205 4.89 10.79 -7.23
CA SER A 205 5.35 9.40 -7.17
C SER A 205 5.38 8.71 -8.54
N ARG A 206 4.45 9.07 -9.44
CA ARG A 206 4.35 8.47 -10.78
C ARG A 206 5.48 8.93 -11.68
N GLU A 207 5.89 10.18 -11.59
CA GLU A 207 7.05 10.68 -12.34
C GLU A 207 8.35 10.11 -11.76
N LEU A 208 8.48 10.10 -10.43
CA LEU A 208 9.64 9.51 -9.75
C LEU A 208 9.86 8.05 -10.12
N MET A 209 8.81 7.22 -10.17
CA MET A 209 8.98 5.81 -10.51
C MET A 209 9.35 5.58 -11.98
N LYS A 210 8.92 6.45 -12.91
CA LYS A 210 9.31 6.39 -14.34
C LYS A 210 10.79 6.74 -14.54
N GLU A 211 11.30 7.69 -13.77
CA GLU A 211 12.69 8.15 -13.86
C GLU A 211 13.66 7.26 -13.05
N ALA A 212 13.16 6.54 -12.06
CA ALA A 212 13.97 5.65 -11.24
C ALA A 212 14.53 4.45 -12.03
N VAL A 213 15.72 3.97 -11.63
CA VAL A 213 16.31 2.73 -12.16
C VAL A 213 15.42 1.51 -11.85
N PHE A 214 14.87 1.48 -10.63
CA PHE A 214 13.80 0.59 -10.20
C PHE A 214 13.11 1.16 -8.96
N THR A 215 11.95 0.62 -8.60
CA THR A 215 11.22 0.98 -7.37
C THR A 215 11.32 -0.14 -6.35
N VAL A 216 11.51 0.21 -5.07
CA VAL A 216 11.55 -0.75 -3.95
C VAL A 216 10.40 -0.48 -3.00
N THR A 217 9.70 -1.52 -2.56
CA THR A 217 8.65 -1.41 -1.54
C THR A 217 8.46 -2.73 -0.79
N ALA A 218 8.16 -2.73 0.51
CA ALA A 218 7.87 -4.00 1.19
C ALA A 218 6.55 -4.57 0.67
N THR A 219 5.46 -3.81 0.83
CA THR A 219 4.08 -4.22 0.44
C THR A 219 3.25 -3.09 -0.17
N GLY A 220 3.88 -1.96 -0.50
CA GLY A 220 3.20 -0.72 -0.89
C GLY A 220 2.52 -0.82 -2.26
N THR A 221 1.41 -0.10 -2.41
CA THR A 221 0.65 -0.03 -3.68
C THR A 221 1.44 0.58 -4.82
N VAL A 222 2.49 1.35 -4.52
CA VAL A 222 3.42 1.86 -5.51
C VAL A 222 4.06 0.75 -6.35
N GLY A 223 4.25 -0.46 -5.78
CA GLY A 223 4.75 -1.61 -6.52
C GLY A 223 3.74 -2.12 -7.55
N LEU A 224 2.45 -2.05 -7.23
CA LEU A 224 1.38 -2.34 -8.20
C LEU A 224 1.35 -1.26 -9.30
N GLU A 225 1.41 0.01 -8.94
CA GLU A 225 1.37 1.13 -9.89
C GLU A 225 2.56 1.08 -10.86
N ALA A 226 3.79 0.89 -10.36
CA ALA A 226 4.99 0.73 -11.16
C ALA A 226 4.95 -0.57 -12.00
N GLY A 227 4.47 -1.66 -11.40
CA GLY A 227 4.26 -2.94 -12.09
C GLY A 227 3.38 -2.80 -13.33
N LEU A 228 2.25 -2.09 -13.21
CA LEU A 228 1.32 -1.82 -14.32
C LEU A 228 1.90 -0.90 -15.41
N LEU A 229 2.91 -0.08 -15.08
CA LEU A 229 3.65 0.71 -16.08
C LEU A 229 4.78 -0.09 -16.75
N GLY A 230 4.95 -1.38 -16.43
CA GLY A 230 6.05 -2.20 -16.96
C GLY A 230 7.42 -1.84 -16.37
N LEU A 231 7.45 -1.08 -15.27
CA LEU A 231 8.70 -0.61 -14.65
C LEU A 231 9.27 -1.69 -13.72
N PRO A 232 10.61 -1.78 -13.56
CA PRO A 232 11.22 -2.73 -12.64
C PRO A 232 10.87 -2.45 -11.17
N VAL A 233 10.42 -3.47 -10.45
CA VAL A 233 10.04 -3.37 -9.04
C VAL A 233 10.69 -4.47 -8.21
N VAL A 234 11.15 -4.12 -7.01
CA VAL A 234 11.51 -5.06 -5.96
C VAL A 234 10.48 -5.00 -4.84
N THR A 235 9.97 -6.16 -4.43
CA THR A 235 9.02 -6.27 -3.32
C THR A 235 9.49 -7.23 -2.23
N GLY A 236 9.19 -6.87 -0.97
CA GLY A 236 9.59 -7.66 0.20
C GLY A 236 8.60 -8.74 0.63
N ALA A 237 7.34 -8.65 0.19
CA ALA A 237 6.31 -9.65 0.51
C ALA A 237 5.67 -10.24 -0.75
N ASP A 238 4.96 -11.36 -0.55
CA ASP A 238 4.18 -11.99 -1.61
C ASP A 238 2.88 -11.22 -1.85
N MET A 239 2.92 -10.30 -2.81
CA MET A 239 1.82 -9.44 -3.21
C MET A 239 1.12 -9.99 -4.45
N PRO A 240 -0.15 -9.63 -4.74
CA PRO A 240 -0.85 -10.12 -5.92
C PRO A 240 -0.11 -9.90 -7.23
N TRP A 241 0.63 -8.79 -7.33
CA TRP A 241 1.40 -8.39 -8.50
C TRP A 241 2.79 -9.03 -8.58
N SER A 242 3.28 -9.70 -7.52
CA SER A 242 4.62 -10.31 -7.48
C SER A 242 4.87 -11.39 -8.55
N ARG A 243 3.84 -11.75 -9.34
CA ARG A 243 3.91 -12.72 -10.45
C ARG A 243 4.28 -12.08 -11.79
N LEU A 244 4.20 -10.76 -11.89
CA LEU A 244 4.56 -10.05 -13.12
C LEU A 244 6.08 -10.13 -13.35
N GLY A 245 6.51 -10.33 -14.60
CA GLY A 245 7.92 -10.54 -14.95
C GLY A 245 8.84 -9.33 -14.67
N ASN A 246 8.27 -8.14 -14.51
CA ASN A 246 9.00 -6.93 -14.11
C ASN A 246 9.14 -6.78 -12.58
N ILE A 247 8.82 -7.81 -11.80
CA ILE A 247 8.81 -7.74 -10.33
C ILE A 247 9.67 -8.84 -9.72
N ALA A 248 10.69 -8.46 -8.97
CA ALA A 248 11.47 -9.35 -8.14
C ALA A 248 10.92 -9.36 -6.71
N ARG A 249 10.70 -10.55 -6.15
CA ARG A 249 10.42 -10.71 -4.72
C ARG A 249 11.69 -11.14 -4.00
N LEU A 250 12.12 -10.36 -3.02
CA LEU A 250 13.29 -10.65 -2.19
C LEU A 250 12.85 -11.00 -0.76
N GLY A 251 13.53 -11.96 -0.14
CA GLY A 251 13.13 -12.49 1.17
C GLY A 251 13.45 -11.53 2.31
N SER A 252 14.56 -10.80 2.18
CA SER A 252 15.05 -9.84 3.16
C SER A 252 15.66 -8.62 2.47
N PRO A 253 15.79 -7.48 3.18
CA PRO A 253 16.52 -6.33 2.67
C PRO A 253 17.98 -6.66 2.31
N ASP A 254 18.62 -7.62 2.98
CA ASP A 254 20.02 -8.01 2.74
C ASP A 254 20.22 -8.62 1.34
N ASP A 255 19.18 -9.25 0.79
CA ASP A 255 19.20 -9.80 -0.57
C ASP A 255 19.36 -8.69 -1.63
N LEU A 256 19.10 -7.42 -1.29
CA LEU A 256 19.33 -6.27 -2.16
C LEU A 256 20.82 -6.14 -2.54
N THR A 257 21.74 -6.52 -1.66
CA THR A 257 23.17 -6.43 -1.95
C THR A 257 23.54 -7.30 -3.15
N GLN A 258 23.10 -8.56 -3.15
CA GLN A 258 23.37 -9.46 -4.27
C GLN A 258 22.57 -9.07 -5.51
N PHE A 259 21.29 -8.73 -5.35
CA PHE A 259 20.45 -8.27 -6.46
C PHE A 259 21.07 -7.06 -7.17
N VAL A 260 21.65 -6.12 -6.42
CA VAL A 260 22.30 -4.95 -7.00
C VAL A 260 23.62 -5.28 -7.65
N ALA A 261 24.44 -6.13 -7.03
CA ALA A 261 25.71 -6.61 -7.61
C ALA A 261 25.49 -7.28 -8.98
N ASP A 262 24.43 -8.07 -9.10
CA ASP A 262 24.06 -8.77 -10.32
C ASP A 262 23.29 -7.91 -11.32
N ARG A 263 22.97 -6.65 -10.95
CA ARG A 263 22.11 -5.76 -11.74
C ARG A 263 20.76 -6.39 -12.08
N GLY A 264 20.16 -7.10 -11.13
CA GLY A 264 18.95 -7.92 -11.36
C GLY A 264 17.75 -7.15 -11.92
N TRP A 265 17.70 -5.82 -11.76
CA TRP A 265 16.66 -4.97 -12.36
C TRP A 265 16.75 -4.91 -13.91
N GLU A 266 17.91 -5.19 -14.50
CA GLU A 266 18.12 -5.15 -15.95
C GLU A 266 17.33 -6.26 -16.67
N SER A 267 17.07 -7.39 -16.00
CA SER A 267 16.26 -8.49 -16.53
C SER A 267 14.76 -8.39 -16.23
N LEU A 268 14.33 -7.49 -15.35
CA LEU A 268 12.92 -7.38 -14.94
C LEU A 268 12.08 -6.74 -16.04
N ARG A 269 11.33 -7.56 -16.78
CA ARG A 269 10.48 -7.11 -17.90
C ARG A 269 9.19 -7.93 -17.91
N ALA A 270 8.10 -7.29 -18.28
CA ALA A 270 6.83 -7.94 -18.54
C ALA A 270 6.25 -7.37 -19.84
N ASP A 271 5.74 -8.24 -20.70
CA ASP A 271 5.06 -7.81 -21.91
C ASP A 271 3.75 -7.14 -21.52
N GLN A 272 3.34 -6.16 -22.31
CA GLN A 272 2.13 -5.41 -22.00
C GLN A 272 0.89 -6.30 -22.00
N ALA A 273 0.85 -7.32 -22.87
CA ALA A 273 -0.23 -8.30 -22.90
C ALA A 273 -0.31 -9.12 -21.60
N ASP A 274 0.83 -9.48 -21.01
CA ASP A 274 0.87 -10.24 -19.75
C ASP A 274 0.40 -9.39 -18.58
N ILE A 275 0.78 -8.11 -18.55
CA ILE A 275 0.30 -7.15 -17.55
C ILE A 275 -1.22 -7.01 -17.65
N ASP A 276 -1.77 -6.96 -18.86
CA ASP A 276 -3.21 -6.77 -19.10
C ASP A 276 -4.01 -8.00 -18.75
N ASP A 277 -3.54 -9.17 -19.18
CA ASP A 277 -4.17 -10.44 -18.86
C ASP A 277 -4.20 -10.65 -17.34
N TRP A 278 -3.08 -10.38 -16.66
CA TRP A 278 -3.05 -10.43 -15.20
C TRP A 278 -3.99 -9.40 -14.57
N PHE A 279 -3.92 -8.13 -14.97
CA PHE A 279 -4.69 -7.07 -14.31
C PHE A 279 -6.20 -7.23 -14.54
N VAL A 280 -6.63 -7.46 -15.78
CA VAL A 280 -8.05 -7.59 -16.12
C VAL A 280 -8.56 -8.98 -15.75
N GLY A 281 -7.85 -10.02 -16.20
CA GLY A 281 -8.26 -11.42 -16.13
C GLY A 281 -8.03 -12.09 -14.77
N ASP A 282 -7.07 -11.62 -13.96
CA ASP A 282 -6.81 -12.17 -12.62
C ASP A 282 -7.18 -11.20 -11.50
N TYR A 283 -6.73 -9.94 -11.58
CA TYR A 283 -6.86 -8.99 -10.48
C TYR A 283 -8.27 -8.39 -10.37
N VAL A 284 -8.72 -7.70 -11.41
CA VAL A 284 -10.02 -7.00 -11.38
C VAL A 284 -11.19 -7.97 -11.57
N ARG A 285 -11.08 -9.02 -12.38
CA ARG A 285 -12.09 -10.10 -12.49
C ARG A 285 -12.54 -10.61 -11.13
N ASN A 286 -11.61 -10.77 -10.20
CA ASN A 286 -11.85 -11.34 -8.87
C ASN A 286 -12.22 -10.28 -7.81
N SER A 287 -12.91 -9.21 -8.24
CA SER A 287 -13.37 -8.12 -7.37
C SER A 287 -14.83 -7.77 -7.64
N TRP A 288 -15.46 -7.10 -6.68
CA TRP A 288 -16.82 -6.58 -6.73
C TRP A 288 -16.81 -5.05 -6.70
N GLU A 289 -17.86 -4.43 -7.24
CA GLU A 289 -18.09 -3.01 -7.01
C GLU A 289 -18.36 -2.75 -5.52
N GLY A 290 -17.79 -1.68 -4.98
CA GLY A 290 -18.03 -1.27 -3.60
C GLY A 290 -16.88 -0.48 -3.01
N LEU A 291 -17.13 0.09 -1.84
CA LEU A 291 -16.20 0.91 -1.08
C LEU A 291 -16.01 0.33 0.32
N VAL A 292 -14.76 -0.01 0.64
CA VAL A 292 -14.33 -0.41 1.98
C VAL A 292 -13.16 0.49 2.36
N LEU A 293 -13.50 1.64 2.95
CA LEU A 293 -12.59 2.71 3.34
C LEU A 293 -13.05 3.28 4.69
N ASP A 294 -12.23 4.15 5.27
CA ASP A 294 -12.51 4.82 6.55
C ASP A 294 -13.77 5.72 6.45
N PRO A 295 -14.87 5.43 7.19
CA PRO A 295 -16.13 6.18 7.08
C PRO A 295 -16.01 7.69 7.34
N PRO A 296 -15.23 8.17 8.32
CA PRO A 296 -15.01 9.60 8.53
C PRO A 296 -14.39 10.35 7.34
N ARG A 297 -13.70 9.64 6.44
CA ARG A 297 -13.12 10.20 5.21
C ARG A 297 -13.99 9.91 3.99
N VAL A 298 -14.76 8.83 4.02
CA VAL A 298 -15.62 8.38 2.91
C VAL A 298 -16.98 7.97 3.47
N PRO A 299 -17.87 8.93 3.80
CA PRO A 299 -19.18 8.59 4.38
C PRO A 299 -20.03 7.68 3.50
N ALA A 300 -19.83 7.72 2.17
CA ALA A 300 -20.48 6.85 1.19
C ALA A 300 -20.32 5.35 1.48
N VAL A 301 -19.31 4.93 2.27
CA VAL A 301 -19.18 3.52 2.68
C VAL A 301 -20.35 3.03 3.53
N LEU A 302 -21.04 3.95 4.23
CA LEU A 302 -22.20 3.66 5.08
C LEU A 302 -23.54 3.82 4.34
N GLU A 303 -23.52 4.21 3.06
CA GLU A 303 -24.76 4.31 2.29
C GLU A 303 -25.40 2.93 2.11
N PRO A 304 -26.73 2.81 2.19
CA PRO A 304 -27.42 1.53 2.07
C PRO A 304 -27.07 0.76 0.79
N ASP A 305 -26.78 1.46 -0.31
CA ASP A 305 -26.39 0.83 -1.57
C ASP A 305 -25.00 0.18 -1.49
N ASN A 306 -24.02 0.87 -0.91
CA ASN A 306 -22.69 0.31 -0.69
C ASN A 306 -22.72 -0.90 0.27
N ILE A 307 -23.49 -0.79 1.35
CA ILE A 307 -23.67 -1.90 2.31
C ILE A 307 -24.26 -3.13 1.60
N ARG A 308 -25.26 -2.93 0.73
CA ARG A 308 -25.83 -4.02 -0.10
C ARG A 308 -24.78 -4.64 -1.03
N LYS A 309 -23.96 -3.83 -1.70
CA LYS A 309 -22.87 -4.33 -2.58
C LYS A 309 -21.85 -5.18 -1.81
N VAL A 310 -21.35 -4.68 -0.68
CA VAL A 310 -20.39 -5.41 0.18
C VAL A 310 -21.02 -6.69 0.74
N GLY A 311 -22.28 -6.63 1.20
CA GLY A 311 -23.02 -7.81 1.67
C GLY A 311 -23.25 -8.85 0.56
N GLY A 312 -23.54 -8.40 -0.65
CA GLY A 312 -23.67 -9.25 -1.84
C GLY A 312 -22.38 -9.99 -2.17
N ALA A 313 -21.23 -9.31 -2.12
CA ALA A 313 -19.92 -9.94 -2.34
C ALA A 313 -19.63 -11.07 -1.33
N LEU A 314 -19.94 -10.84 -0.04
CA LEU A 314 -19.82 -11.88 0.99
C LEU A 314 -20.81 -13.02 0.77
N GLY A 315 -22.05 -12.71 0.35
CA GLY A 315 -23.06 -13.70 0.01
C GLY A 315 -22.65 -14.61 -1.15
N GLU A 316 -22.12 -14.04 -2.24
CA GLU A 316 -21.58 -14.78 -3.39
C GLU A 316 -20.46 -15.72 -2.95
N ALA A 317 -19.49 -15.21 -2.19
CA ALA A 317 -18.38 -16.03 -1.70
C ALA A 317 -18.85 -17.16 -0.76
N ALA A 318 -19.80 -16.88 0.14
CA ALA A 318 -20.39 -17.90 1.00
C ALA A 318 -21.14 -18.98 0.20
N ALA A 319 -21.89 -18.60 -0.83
CA ALA A 319 -22.60 -19.55 -1.70
C ALA A 319 -21.63 -20.48 -2.45
N SER A 320 -20.49 -19.96 -2.92
CA SER A 320 -19.47 -20.76 -3.61
C SER A 320 -18.84 -21.86 -2.73
N LEU A 321 -18.79 -21.66 -1.40
CA LEU A 321 -18.33 -22.69 -0.46
C LEU A 321 -19.31 -23.87 -0.36
N GLY A 322 -20.61 -23.60 -0.46
CA GLY A 322 -21.64 -24.64 -0.43
C GLY A 322 -21.57 -25.60 -1.62
N HIS A 323 -21.18 -25.10 -2.80
CA HIS A 323 -20.98 -25.92 -4.00
C HIS A 323 -19.75 -26.83 -3.91
N ARG A 324 -18.66 -26.38 -3.27
CA ARG A 324 -17.44 -27.19 -3.11
C ARG A 324 -17.61 -28.37 -2.15
N ALA A 325 -18.48 -28.25 -1.15
CA ALA A 325 -18.79 -29.36 -0.23
C ALA A 325 -19.55 -30.51 -0.92
N GLY A 326 -20.37 -30.22 -1.93
CA GLY A 326 -21.12 -31.24 -2.69
C GLY A 326 -20.26 -32.11 -3.61
N VAL A 327 -19.20 -31.54 -4.20
CA VAL A 327 -18.28 -32.26 -5.10
C VAL A 327 -17.37 -33.22 -4.32
N ALA A 328 -16.98 -32.87 -3.09
CA ALA A 328 -16.16 -33.75 -2.24
C ALA A 328 -16.90 -35.00 -1.74
N VAL A 329 -18.25 -34.97 -1.69
CA VAL A 329 -19.08 -36.10 -1.27
C VAL A 329 -19.40 -37.04 -2.45
N ALA A 330 -19.46 -36.52 -3.68
CA ALA A 330 -19.73 -37.32 -4.88
C ALA A 330 -18.52 -38.14 -5.39
N GLY A 331 -17.31 -37.91 -4.87
CA GLY A 331 -16.09 -38.65 -5.24
C GLY A 331 -15.72 -39.82 -4.31
N LYS A 332 -16.59 -40.18 -3.37
CA LYS A 332 -16.41 -41.30 -2.40
C LYS A 332 -17.65 -42.19 -2.28
N ALA A 333 -18.31 -42.47 -3.38
CA ALA A 333 -19.35 -43.51 -3.46
C ALA A 333 -18.89 -44.64 -4.37
#